data_AF-A0A2N6JDR7-F1
#
_entry.id   AF-A0A2N6JDR7-F1
#
_cell.length_a   1.000
_cell.length_b   1.000
_cell.length_c   1.000
_cell.angle_alpha   90.00
_cell.angle_beta   90.00
_cell.angle_gamma   90.00
#
_symmetry.space_group_name_H-M   'P 1'
#
loop_
_entity.id
_entity.type
_entity.pdbx_description
1 polymer ?
#
loop_
_entity_poly.entity_id
_entity_poly.type
_entity_poly.pdbx_seq_one_letter_code
_entity_poly.pdbx_strand_id
1 'polypeptide(L)' 'MEKEEPMSNPDTTSAAMQYIMTMLLQRLDATGAVKLDEMIAGVQSDLQACIDPTPAVQETFKETLTLLRFARNCGTGQ' A
#
# COMPACT_ATOMS: atom_id res chain seq x y z
N MET A 1 -27.36 -11.52 24.41
CA MET A 1 -26.58 -10.31 24.09
C MET A 1 -25.35 -10.80 23.35
N GLU A 2 -25.51 -11.05 22.05
CA GLU A 2 -24.44 -11.55 21.21
C GLU A 2 -23.52 -10.37 20.88
N LYS A 3 -22.21 -10.55 21.10
CA LYS A 3 -21.22 -9.56 20.71
C LYS A 3 -21.12 -9.61 19.19
N GLU A 4 -21.56 -8.55 18.52
CA GLU A 4 -21.29 -8.34 17.11
C GLU A 4 -19.77 -8.23 16.94
N GLU A 5 -19.17 -9.27 16.35
CA GLU A 5 -17.79 -9.18 15.88
C GLU A 5 -17.73 -8.13 14.75
N PRO A 6 -16.69 -7.28 14.69
CA PRO A 6 -16.56 -6.34 13.61
C PRO A 6 -16.40 -7.12 12.30
N MET A 7 -17.46 -7.18 11.50
CA MET A 7 -17.41 -7.71 10.15
C MET A 7 -16.38 -6.91 9.36
N SER A 8 -15.20 -7.49 9.16
CA SER A 8 -14.22 -7.04 8.17
C SER A 8 -14.92 -7.07 6.81
N ASN A 9 -15.39 -5.92 6.33
CA ASN A 9 -16.09 -5.83 5.05
C ASN A 9 -15.07 -6.08 3.91
N PRO A 10 -15.12 -7.23 3.20
CA PRO A 10 -14.13 -7.61 2.18
C PRO A 10 -14.05 -6.62 1.02
N ASP A 11 -15.09 -5.80 0.83
CA ASP A 11 -15.14 -4.76 -0.20
C ASP A 11 -14.07 -3.66 0.00
N THR A 12 -13.72 -3.35 1.25
CA THR A 12 -12.78 -2.27 1.55
C THR A 12 -11.32 -2.68 1.36
N THR A 13 -10.97 -3.92 1.71
CA THR A 13 -9.62 -4.46 1.51
C THR A 13 -9.33 -4.65 0.02
N SER A 14 -10.31 -5.15 -0.74
CA SER A 14 -10.19 -5.29 -2.20
C SER A 14 -9.98 -3.93 -2.89
N ALA A 15 -10.76 -2.91 -2.49
CA ALA A 15 -10.60 -1.55 -3.01
C ALA A 15 -9.22 -0.94 -2.66
N ALA A 16 -8.72 -1.19 -1.45
CA ALA A 16 -7.39 -0.73 -1.03
C ALA A 16 -6.27 -1.38 -1.86
N MET A 17 -6.34 -2.70 -2.06
CA MET A 17 -5.38 -3.43 -2.89
C MET A 17 -5.42 -2.94 -4.34
N GLN A 18 -6.61 -2.72 -4.89
CA GLN A 18 -6.79 -2.22 -6.25
C GLN A 18 -6.22 -0.81 -6.42
N TYR A 19 -6.44 0.08 -5.44
CA TYR A 19 -5.84 1.42 -5.43
C TYR A 19 -4.31 1.35 -5.39
N ILE A 20 -3.76 0.59 -4.45
CA ILE A 20 -2.30 0.46 -4.28
C ILE A 20 -1.65 -0.14 -5.54
N MET A 21 -2.19 -1.23 -6.08
CA MET A 21 -1.70 -1.85 -7.32
C MET A 21 -1.74 -0.88 -8.50
N THR A 22 -2.83 -0.12 -8.64
CA THR A 22 -2.97 0.89 -9.71
C THR A 22 -1.89 1.97 -9.58
N MET A 23 -1.67 2.49 -8.37
CA MET A 23 -0.63 3.49 -8.11
C MET A 23 0.78 2.97 -8.38
N LEU A 24 1.07 1.72 -8.02
CA LEU A 24 2.38 1.10 -8.29
C LEU A 24 2.61 0.94 -9.80
N LEU A 25 1.61 0.46 -10.54
CA LEU A 25 1.70 0.28 -12.00
C LEU A 25 1.86 1.61 -12.74
N GLN A 26 1.12 2.66 -12.35
CA GLN A 26 1.25 4.00 -12.95
C GLN A 26 2.66 4.60 -12.74
N ARG A 27 3.27 4.37 -11.57
CA ARG A 27 4.65 4.82 -11.29
C ARG A 27 5.69 4.04 -12.11
N LEU A 28 5.48 2.75 -12.32
CA LEU A 28 6.35 1.91 -13.17
C LEU A 28 6.29 2.34 -14.64
N ASP A 29 5.10 2.61 -15.17
CA ASP A 29 4.86 3.02 -16.56
C ASP A 29 5.47 4.39 -16.88
N ALA A 30 5.32 5.36 -15.96
CA ALA A 30 5.81 6.73 -16.17
C ALA A 30 7.34 6.86 -16.20
N THR A 31 8.08 5.91 -15.60
CA THR A 31 9.53 6.06 -15.35
C THR A 31 10.41 5.14 -16.18
N GLY A 32 9.86 4.04 -16.74
CA GLY A 32 10.63 3.05 -17.51
C GLY A 32 11.74 2.32 -16.73
N ALA A 33 11.96 2.69 -15.45
CA ALA A 33 12.94 2.14 -14.54
C ALA A 33 12.31 2.10 -13.14
N VAL A 34 12.37 0.94 -12.46
CA VAL A 34 11.77 0.79 -11.13
C VAL A 34 12.53 1.63 -10.10
N LYS A 35 12.00 2.81 -9.77
CA LYS A 35 12.54 3.66 -8.70
C LYS A 35 11.82 3.39 -7.40
N LEU A 36 12.30 2.39 -6.65
CA LEU A 36 11.68 1.95 -5.40
C LEU A 36 11.53 3.09 -4.38
N ASP A 37 12.45 4.06 -4.33
CA ASP A 37 12.31 5.23 -3.45
C ASP A 37 11.13 6.14 -3.83
N GLU A 38 10.85 6.33 -5.13
CA GLU A 38 9.69 7.10 -5.60
C GLU A 38 8.38 6.35 -5.28
N MET A 39 8.38 5.01 -5.39
CA MET A 39 7.23 4.17 -5.01
C MET A 39 6.98 4.22 -3.49
N ILE A 40 8.03 4.16 -2.67
CA ILE A 40 7.93 4.28 -1.21
C ILE A 40 7.37 5.65 -0.81
N ALA A 41 7.95 6.74 -1.34
CA ALA A 41 7.52 8.10 -1.05
C ALA A 41 6.06 8.31 -1.46
N GLY A 42 5.68 7.76 -2.61
CA GLY A 42 4.32 7.80 -3.11
C GLY A 42 3.31 7.10 -2.20
N VAL A 43 3.56 5.84 -1.82
CA VAL A 43 2.67 5.08 -0.92
C VAL A 43 2.58 5.75 0.47
N GLN A 44 3.67 6.36 0.96
CA GLN A 44 3.63 7.15 2.20
C GLN A 44 2.73 8.38 2.09
N SER A 45 2.83 9.13 0.99
CA SER A 45 1.99 10.30 0.73
C SER A 45 0.51 9.90 0.62
N ASP A 46 0.22 8.80 -0.06
CA ASP A 46 -1.14 8.28 -0.24
C ASP A 46 -1.77 7.88 1.11
N LEU A 47 -1.00 7.22 1.98
CA LEU A 47 -1.44 6.90 3.35
C LEU A 47 -1.74 8.15 4.17
N GLN A 48 -0.93 9.21 4.04
CA GLN A 48 -1.14 10.47 4.75
C GLN A 48 -2.35 11.25 4.22
N ALA A 49 -2.63 11.14 2.92
CA ALA A 49 -3.77 11.80 2.28
C ALA A 49 -5.10 11.03 2.46
N CYS A 50 -5.05 9.78 2.90
CA CYS A 50 -6.23 8.95 3.13
C CYS A 50 -7.01 9.45 4.35
N ILE A 51 -8.22 9.97 4.13
CA ILE A 51 -9.12 10.44 5.18
C ILE A 51 -9.92 9.25 5.72
N ASP A 52 -9.90 9.06 7.04
CA ASP A 52 -10.60 8.00 7.77
C ASP A 52 -10.41 6.58 7.18
N PRO A 53 -9.16 6.12 6.98
CA PRO A 53 -8.91 4.76 6.50
C PRO A 53 -9.44 3.74 7.50
N THR A 54 -10.10 2.70 7.01
CA THR A 54 -10.40 1.53 7.85
C THR A 54 -9.09 0.90 8.34
N PRO A 55 -9.11 0.15 9.47
CA PRO A 55 -7.91 -0.55 9.94
C PRO A 55 -7.25 -1.43 8.87
N ALA A 56 -8.06 -2.14 8.08
CA ALA A 56 -7.58 -2.97 6.97
C ALA A 56 -6.87 -2.16 5.87
N VAL A 57 -7.41 -0.99 5.51
CA VAL A 57 -6.76 -0.06 4.55
C VAL A 57 -5.41 0.38 5.11
N GLN A 58 -5.38 0.80 6.38
CA GLN A 58 -4.16 1.26 7.04
C GLN A 58 -3.08 0.17 7.13
N GLU A 59 -3.46 -1.06 7.45
CA GLU A 59 -2.56 -2.23 7.48
C GLU A 59 -2.02 -2.54 6.09
N THR A 60 -2.87 -2.51 5.06
CA THR A 60 -2.46 -2.78 3.67
C THR A 60 -1.39 -1.77 3.20
N PHE A 61 -1.56 -0.48 3.49
CA PHE A 61 -0.53 0.53 3.21
C PHE A 61 0.78 0.25 3.97
N LYS A 62 0.71 -0.12 5.25
CA LYS A 62 1.90 -0.43 6.07
C LYS A 62 2.64 -1.67 5.56
N GLU A 63 1.91 -2.73 5.19
CA GLU A 63 2.49 -3.94 4.59
C GLU A 63 3.15 -3.62 3.25
N THR A 64 2.48 -2.85 2.39
CA THR A 64 3.03 -2.40 1.11
C THR A 64 4.34 -1.63 1.30
N LEU A 65 4.39 -0.69 2.25
CA LEU A 65 5.62 0.03 2.58
C LEU A 65 6.72 -0.89 3.10
N THR A 66 6.36 -1.91 3.88
CA THR A 66 7.30 -2.91 4.40
C THR A 66 7.92 -3.70 3.25
N LEU A 67 7.11 -4.17 2.30
CA LEU A 67 7.57 -4.90 1.11
C LEU A 67 8.46 -4.03 0.21
N LEU A 68 8.09 -2.78 -0.06
CA LEU A 68 8.88 -1.89 -0.89
C LEU A 68 10.23 -1.55 -0.25
N ARG A 69 10.26 -1.29 1.06
CA ARG A 69 11.51 -1.05 1.81
C ARG A 69 12.38 -2.29 1.85
N PHE A 70 11.78 -3.48 1.99
CA PHE A 70 12.49 -4.75 1.90
C PHE A 70 13.13 -4.92 0.51
N ALA A 71 12.35 -4.76 -0.56
CA ALA A 71 12.85 -4.85 -1.94
C ALA A 71 14.01 -3.90 -2.21
N ARG A 72 13.92 -2.65 -1.72
CA ARG A 72 15.01 -1.67 -1.84
C ARG A 72 16.27 -2.12 -1.11
N ASN A 73 16.14 -2.59 0.13
CA ASN A 73 17.27 -2.99 0.95
C ASN A 73 17.88 -4.33 0.51
N CYS A 74 17.11 -5.22 -0.13
CA CYS A 74 17.62 -6.43 -0.76
C CYS A 74 18.35 -6.12 -2.09
N GLY A 75 17.94 -5.07 -2.80
CA GLY A 75 18.59 -4.61 -4.03
C GLY A 75 19.97 -3.97 -3.82
N THR A 76 20.34 -3.61 -2.59
CA THR A 76 21.67 -3.07 -2.25
C THR A 76 22.70 -4.13 -1.82
N GLY A 77 22.37 -5.41 -2.01
CA GLY A 77 23.23 -6.55 -1.68
C GLY A 77 23.88 -7.22 -2.90
N GLN A 78 24.45 -6.44 -3.82
CA GLN A 78 25.39 -6.91 -4.85
C GLN A 78 26.45 -5.84 -5.14
#